data_AF-A0A3C2AS76-F1
#
_entry.id   AF-A0A3C2AS76-F1
#
_cell.length_a   1.000
_cell.length_b   1.000
_cell.length_c   1.000
_cell.angle_alpha   90.00
_cell.angle_beta   90.00
_cell.angle_gamma   90.00
#
_symmetry.space_group_name_H-M   'P 1'
#
loop_
_entity.id
_entity.type
_entity.pdbx_description
1 polymer ?
#
loop_
_entity_poly.entity_id
_entity_poly.type
_entity_poly.pdbx_seq_one_letter_code
_entity_poly.pdbx_strand_id
1 'polypeptide(L)' 'PQCAEVCPVDCCVPDEDHEETEQELMAKKDFMHFEE' A
#
# COMPACT_ATOMS: atom_id res chain seq x y z
N PRO A 1 2.37 3.62 -5.40
CA PRO A 1 3.14 2.56 -4.71
C PRO A 1 4.38 2.25 -5.54
N GLN A 2 5.53 2.11 -4.89
CA GLN A 2 6.84 2.03 -5.57
C GLN A 2 6.92 0.80 -6.47
N CYS A 3 6.26 -0.31 -6.10
CA CYS A 3 6.19 -1.52 -6.91
C CYS A 3 5.41 -1.33 -8.22
N ALA A 4 4.30 -0.60 -8.20
CA ALA A 4 3.48 -0.37 -9.39
C ALA A 4 4.15 0.58 -10.39
N GLU A 5 4.92 1.57 -9.92
CA GLU A 5 5.62 2.53 -10.81
C GLU A 5 6.67 1.87 -11.72
N VAL A 6 7.23 0.73 -11.32
CA VAL A 6 8.28 0.02 -12.06
C VAL A 6 7.80 -1.27 -12.72
N CYS A 7 6.51 -1.60 -12.61
CA CYS A 7 5.99 -2.88 -13.08
C CYS A 7 6.00 -2.93 -14.63
N PRO A 8 6.77 -3.83 -15.27
CA PRO A 8 6.92 -3.84 -16.73
C PRO A 8 5.68 -4.37 -17.47
N VAL A 9 4.71 -4.94 -16.75
CA VAL A 9 3.52 -5.62 -17.28
C VAL A 9 2.24 -5.20 -16.57
N ASP A 10 2.29 -4.12 -15.78
CA ASP A 10 1.14 -3.53 -15.07
C ASP A 10 0.31 -4.53 -14.24
N CYS A 11 0.95 -5.53 -13.62
CA CYS A 11 0.24 -6.55 -12.84
C CYS A 11 -0.07 -6.15 -11.38
N CYS A 12 0.45 -5.02 -10.90
CA CYS A 12 0.22 -4.54 -9.52
C CYS A 12 -1.07 -3.70 -9.47
N VAL A 13 -2.21 -4.36 -9.38
CA VAL A 13 -3.55 -3.75 -9.29
C VAL A 13 -4.07 -3.76 -7.84
N PRO A 14 -5.08 -2.93 -7.48
CA PRO A 14 -5.73 -2.97 -6.17
C PRO A 14 -6.35 -4.34 -5.88
N ASP A 15 -6.31 -4.75 -4.62
CA ASP A 15 -6.92 -5.99 -4.12
C ASP A 15 -8.30 -5.69 -3.55
N GLU A 16 -9.36 -6.23 -4.18
CA GLU A 16 -10.76 -6.04 -3.77
C GLU A 16 -11.09 -6.71 -2.43
N ASP A 17 -10.34 -7.74 -2.02
CA ASP A 17 -10.52 -8.40 -0.73
C ASP A 17 -9.86 -7.60 0.43
N HIS A 18 -9.02 -6.62 0.10
CA HIS A 18 -8.24 -5.84 1.05
C HIS A 18 -8.28 -4.33 0.74
N GLU A 19 -9.49 -3.79 0.55
CA GLU A 19 -9.68 -2.35 0.42
C GLU A 19 -9.42 -1.63 1.75
N GLU A 20 -8.63 -0.55 1.70
CA GLU A 20 -8.22 0.23 2.86
C GLU A 20 -8.36 1.72 2.60
N THR A 21 -8.73 2.47 3.63
CA THR A 21 -8.71 3.93 3.61
C THR A 21 -7.30 4.47 3.75
N GLU A 22 -7.08 5.71 3.31
CA GLU A 22 -5.78 6.38 3.49
C GLU A 22 -5.34 6.45 4.96
N GLN A 23 -6.30 6.63 5.89
CA GLN A 23 -6.03 6.65 7.33
C GLN A 23 -5.52 5.29 7.85
N GLU A 24 -6.11 4.19 7.39
CA GLU A 24 -5.68 2.84 7.75
C GLU A 24 -4.28 2.52 7.19
N LEU A 25 -4.01 2.91 5.94
CA LEU A 25 -2.71 2.74 5.31
C LEU A 25 -1.61 3.51 6.05
N MET A 26 -1.88 4.76 6.46
CA MET A 26 -0.94 5.57 7.23
C MET A 26 -0.70 4.99 8.63
N ALA A 27 -1.76 4.58 9.33
CA ALA A 27 -1.61 3.92 10.63
C ALA A 27 -0.79 2.62 10.55
N LYS A 28 -0.97 1.81 9.49
CA LYS A 28 -0.16 0.61 9.25
C LYS A 28 1.30 0.94 8.98
N LYS A 29 1.56 1.99 8.19
CA LYS A 29 2.92 2.46 7.92
C LYS A 29 3.61 2.83 9.23
N ASP A 30 2.98 3.63 10.07
CA ASP A 30 3.56 4.10 11.33
C ASP A 30 3.81 2.93 12.30
N PHE A 31 2.87 1.96 12.37
CA PHE A 31 3.05 0.71 13.11
C PHE A 31 4.26 -0.12 12.66
N MET A 32 4.45 -0.32 11.34
CA MET A 32 5.54 -1.15 10.81
C MET A 32 6.91 -0.51 10.94
N HIS A 33 6.96 0.83 10.94
CA HIS A 33 8.21 1.58 10.98
C HIS A 33 8.52 2.16 12.38
N PHE A 34 7.67 1.87 13.37
CA PHE A 34 7.76 2.43 14.73
C PHE A 34 7.93 3.96 14.70
N GLU A 35 7.27 4.60 13.74
CA GLU A 35 7.17 6.05 13.69
C GLU A 35 6.05 6.48 14.67
N GLU A 36 6.28 7.56 15.41
CA GLU A 36 5.46 7.99 16.56
C GLU A 36 4.06 8.50 16.15
#